data_AF-A0A259KRU1-F1
#
_entry.id   AF-A0A259KRU1-F1
#
_cell.length_a   1.000
_cell.length_b   1.000
_cell.length_c   1.000
_cell.angle_alpha   90.00
_cell.angle_beta   90.00
_cell.angle_gamma   90.00
#
_symmetry.space_group_name_H-M   'P 1'
#
loop_
_entity.id
_entity.type
_entity.pdbx_description
1 polymer ?
#
loop_
_entity_poly.entity_id
_entity_poly.type
_entity_poly.pdbx_seq_one_letter_code
_entity_poly.pdbx_strand_id
1 'polypeptide(L)' 'MTVTDAMQLQGIASPATLHRKLSDLLKHGYVQFAYEGDNRRTKYIHPTAKTDQYFADLGAVLQQSMA' A
#
# COMPACT_ATOMS: atom_id res chain seq x y z
N MET A 1 -5.49 -4.91 5.62
CA MET A 1 -4.26 -5.74 5.69
C MET A 1 -3.32 -5.14 6.73
N THR A 2 -2.67 -5.95 7.56
CA THR A 2 -1.69 -5.46 8.54
C THR A 2 -0.28 -5.38 7.95
N VAL A 3 0.62 -4.68 8.65
CA VAL A 3 2.05 -4.67 8.28
C VAL A 3 2.66 -6.07 8.32
N THR A 4 2.26 -6.88 9.30
CA THR A 4 2.73 -8.28 9.42
C THR A 4 2.29 -9.11 8.23
N ASP A 5 1.03 -9.01 7.83
CA ASP A 5 0.51 -9.72 6.65
C ASP A 5 1.29 -9.32 5.39
N ALA A 6 1.57 -8.02 5.24
CA ALA A 6 2.33 -7.52 4.10
C ALA A 6 3.75 -8.12 4.06
N MET A 7 4.41 -8.36 5.20
CA MET A 7 5.74 -8.98 5.24
C MET A 7 5.73 -10.48 4.87
N GLN A 8 4.56 -11.12 4.92
CA GLN A 8 4.39 -12.52 4.55
C GLN A 8 4.17 -12.74 3.05
N LEU A 9 4.11 -11.66 2.24
CA LEU A 9 3.97 -11.71 0.78
C LEU A 9 5.29 -12.11 0.07
N GLN A 10 5.86 -13.25 0.46
CA GLN A 10 7.17 -13.74 0.01
C GLN A 10 7.22 -14.05 -1.48
N GLY A 11 6.07 -14.27 -2.13
CA GLY A 11 5.97 -14.41 -3.59
C GLY A 11 6.25 -13.10 -4.36
N ILE A 12 6.26 -11.96 -3.68
CA ILE A 12 6.55 -10.64 -4.29
C ILE A 12 8.02 -10.27 -4.06
N ALA A 13 8.49 -10.31 -2.81
CA ALA A 13 9.87 -9.99 -2.44
C ALA A 13 10.21 -10.48 -1.02
N SER A 14 11.48 -10.35 -0.63
CA SER A 14 11.90 -10.61 0.75
C SER A 14 11.26 -9.64 1.76
N PRO A 15 11.05 -10.04 3.03
CA PRO A 15 10.44 -9.18 4.05
C PRO A 15 11.14 -7.81 4.20
N ALA A 16 12.48 -7.79 4.18
CA ALA A 16 13.24 -6.55 4.25
C ALA A 16 12.98 -5.61 3.04
N THR A 17 12.76 -6.18 1.85
CA THR A 17 12.42 -5.40 0.66
C THR A 17 11.00 -4.88 0.70
N LEU A 18 10.04 -5.70 1.14
CA LEU A 18 8.65 -5.30 1.35
C LEU A 18 8.56 -4.16 2.38
N HIS A 19 9.30 -4.27 3.49
CA HIS A 19 9.36 -3.21 4.51
C HIS A 19 9.87 -1.89 3.93
N ARG A 20 10.97 -1.94 3.16
CA ARG A 20 11.54 -0.75 2.49
C ARG A 20 10.52 -0.12 1.54
N LYS A 21 9.82 -0.92 0.74
CA LYS A 21 8.80 -0.41 -0.20
C LYS A 21 7.57 0.16 0.50
N LEU A 22 7.11 -0.47 1.57
CA LEU A 22 6.03 0.08 2.38
C LEU A 22 6.44 1.43 3.02
N SER A 23 7.70 1.55 3.44
CA SER A 23 8.27 2.80 3.96
C SER A 23 8.35 3.88 2.88
N ASP A 24 8.75 3.53 1.66
CA ASP A 24 8.74 4.43 0.51
C ASP A 24 7.31 4.94 0.23
N LEU A 25 6.32 4.03 0.17
CA LEU A 25 4.91 4.40 -0.08
C LEU A 25 4.35 5.32 1.00
N LEU A 26 4.68 5.06 2.27
CA LEU A 26 4.30 5.90 3.40
C LEU A 26 4.91 7.29 3.28
N LYS A 27 6.22 7.37 2.99
CA LYS A 27 6.95 8.64 2.83
C LYS A 27 6.36 9.51 1.72
N HIS A 28 5.87 8.90 0.65
CA HIS A 28 5.26 9.61 -0.49
C HIS A 28 3.75 9.84 -0.33
N GLY A 29 3.16 9.45 0.80
CA GLY A 29 1.76 9.66 1.12
C GLY A 29 0.79 8.79 0.32
N TYR A 30 1.23 7.66 -0.22
CA TYR A 30 0.37 6.70 -0.91
C TYR A 30 -0.35 5.75 0.07
N VAL A 31 0.28 5.45 1.20
CA VAL A 31 -0.35 4.67 2.27
C VAL A 31 -0.27 5.41 3.58
N GLN A 32 -1.15 5.05 4.50
CA GLN A 32 -1.13 5.50 5.89
C GLN A 32 -1.33 4.32 6.82
N PHE A 33 -0.83 4.46 8.06
CA PHE A 33 -1.08 3.48 9.11
C PHE A 33 -2.25 3.91 9.97
N ALA A 34 -3.17 2.98 10.22
CA ALA A 34 -4.25 3.14 11.18
C ALA A 34 -4.17 2.05 12.26
N TYR A 35 -4.86 2.32 13.35
CA TYR A 35 -5.07 1.38 14.45
C TYR A 35 -6.59 1.18 14.60
N GLU A 36 -7.01 -0.07 14.72
CA GLU A 36 -8.42 -0.39 14.92
C GLU A 36 -8.76 -0.41 16.42
N GLY A 37 -9.69 0.45 16.82
CA GLY A 37 -10.11 0.61 18.22
C GLY A 37 -8.96 1.02 19.14
N ASP A 38 -8.89 0.40 20.32
CA ASP A 38 -7.85 0.66 21.33
C ASP A 38 -6.55 -0.14 21.11
N ASN A 39 -6.53 -1.06 20.15
CA ASN A 39 -5.35 -1.89 19.92
C ASN A 39 -4.26 -1.12 19.16
N ARG A 40 -3.34 -0.51 19.92
CA ARG A 40 -2.14 0.18 19.38
C ARG A 40 -1.00 -0.76 18.97
N ARG A 41 -1.15 -2.08 19.11
CA ARG A 41 -0.10 -3.06 18.76
C ARG A 41 -0.11 -3.42 17.28
N THR A 42 -1.27 -3.39 16.65
CA THR A 42 -1.42 -3.80 15.24
C THR A 42 -1.53 -2.59 14.34
N LYS A 43 -0.56 -2.41 13.44
CA LYS A 43 -0.61 -1.39 12.38
C LYS A 43 -1.33 -1.94 11.16
N TYR A 44 -2.39 -1.26 10.75
CA TYR A 44 -3.14 -1.53 9.54
C TYR A 44 -2.69 -0.60 8.42
N ILE A 45 -2.59 -1.13 7.21
CA ILE A 45 -2.22 -0.37 6.02
C ILE A 45 -3.50 0.04 5.30
N HIS A 46 -3.67 1.34 5.08
CA HIS A 46 -4.76 1.89 4.28
C HIS A 46 -4.20 2.68 3.11
N PRO A 47 -4.80 2.58 1.90
CA PRO A 47 -4.54 3.53 0.83
C PRO A 47 -5.01 4.93 1.23
N THR A 48 -4.37 5.95 0.68
CA THR A 48 -4.82 7.33 0.77
C THR A 48 -5.60 7.71 -0.48
N ALA A 49 -6.32 8.84 -0.45
CA ALA A 49 -6.98 9.40 -1.62
C ALA A 49 -6.01 9.61 -2.81
N LYS A 50 -4.72 9.85 -2.54
CA LYS A 50 -3.69 9.96 -3.58
C LYS A 50 -3.49 8.64 -4.33
N THR A 51 -3.54 7.52 -3.62
CA THR A 51 -3.45 6.19 -4.24
C THR A 51 -4.67 5.87 -5.07
N ASP A 52 -5.86 6.22 -4.57
CA ASP A 52 -7.11 6.02 -5.32
C ASP A 52 -7.08 6.80 -6.64
N GLN A 53 -6.65 8.07 -6.60
CA GLN A 53 -6.48 8.89 -7.81
C GLN A 53 -5.45 8.30 -8.78
N TYR A 54 -4.29 7.87 -8.27
CA TYR A 54 -3.25 7.26 -9.11
C TYR A 54 -3.77 6.05 -9.87
N PHE A 55 -4.53 5.17 -9.22
CA PHE A 55 -5.09 3.98 -9.87
C PHE A 55 -6.24 4.31 -10.82
N ALA A 56 -7.02 5.37 -10.56
CA ALA A 56 -8.03 5.86 -11.50
C ALA A 56 -7.38 6.37 -12.80
N ASP A 57 -6.33 7.19 -12.68
CA ASP A 57 -5.58 7.72 -13.83
C ASP A 57 -4.91 6.61 -14.62
N LEU A 58 -4.28 5.66 -13.92
CA LEU A 58 -3.67 4.48 -14.53
C LEU A 58 -4.71 3.67 -15.32
N GLY A 59 -5.89 3.44 -14.74
CA GLY A 59 -6.98 2.72 -15.40
C GLY A 59 -7.43 3.40 -16.70
N ALA A 60 -7.57 4.72 -16.68
CA ALA A 60 -7.95 5.50 -17.87
C ALA A 60 -6.92 5.38 -19.00
N VAL A 61 -5.63 5.48 -18.68
CA VAL A 61 -4.54 5.36 -19.67
C VAL A 61 -4.45 3.93 -20.23
N LEU A 62 -4.60 2.91 -19.37
CA LEU A 62 -4.62 1.51 -19.81
C LEU A 62 -5.77 1.26 -20.78
N GLN A 63 -6.97 1.76 -20.47
CA GLN A 63 -8.13 1.65 -21.36
C GLN A 63 -7.90 2.34 -22.72
N GLN A 64 -7.28 3.52 -22.72
CA GLN A 64 -6.93 4.22 -23.96
C GLN A 64 -5.89 3.46 -24.80
N SER A 65 -4.93 2.78 -24.16
CA SER A 65 -3.89 2.01 -24.86
C SER A 65 -4.38 0.71 -25.51
N MET A 66 -5.53 0.21 -25.08
CA MET A 66 -6.15 -1.02 -25.58
C MET A 66 -7.16 -0.77 -26.73
N ALA A 67 -7.47 0.50 -27.01
CA ALA A 67 -8.37 0.93 -28.08
C ALA A 67 -7.58 1.30 -29.34
#